data_AF-A0A7S3E2P6-F1
#
_entry.id   AF-A0A7S3E2P6-F1
#
_cell.length_a   1.000
_cell.length_b   1.000
_cell.length_c   1.000
_cell.angle_alpha   90.00
_cell.angle_beta   90.00
_cell.angle_gamma   90.00
#
_symmetry.space_group_name_H-M   'P 1'
#
loop_
_entity.id
_entity.type
_entity.pdbx_description
1 polymer ?
#
loop_
_entity_poly.entity_id
_entity_poly.type
_entity_poly.pdbx_seq_one_letter_code
_entity_poly.pdbx_strand_id
1 'polypeptide(L)'
;VLDAGAAERDDKLALFSCPRTFPKVHGVMAKIASIRQDLADLLPALQSELALSGPPLEYVSIQNQGDFLIELPDDFDPDRIPKSWSKIGSARGVCRYQPGPAVGQKVAALELAREFLALECDAAWAAFLRDFRPYLARIRRLTDALAEVDVLCGFAALSASDYVRPEVVETGEGEGALVEIEDGRHPLLDAAAADSARPVVPNAARLGSRGVSALVVSGPNMGGKTVYIKQCALLCLMAHLGCFVPARSFRCSVLDGIYV
;
A
#
# COMPACT_ATOMS: atom_id res chain seq x y z
N VAL A 1 -7.23 19.44 6.96
CA VAL A 1 -8.15 19.50 5.80
C VAL A 1 -8.82 18.15 5.65
N LEU A 2 -8.04 17.08 5.48
CA LEU A 2 -8.52 15.70 5.62
C LEU A 2 -8.17 15.13 7.00
N ASP A 3 -8.96 14.17 7.48
CA ASP A 3 -8.72 13.42 8.71
C ASP A 3 -7.85 12.18 8.45
N ALA A 4 -6.72 12.07 9.15
CA ALA A 4 -5.77 10.98 8.96
C ALA A 4 -6.32 9.63 9.45
N GLY A 5 -7.02 9.60 10.58
CA GLY A 5 -7.57 8.37 11.12
C GLY A 5 -8.71 7.82 10.26
N ALA A 6 -9.54 8.69 9.68
CA ALA A 6 -10.54 8.31 8.70
C ALA A 6 -9.89 7.75 7.43
N ALA A 7 -8.80 8.36 6.95
CA ALA A 7 -8.05 7.86 5.79
C ALA A 7 -7.46 6.45 6.04
N GLU A 8 -6.93 6.19 7.23
CA GLU A 8 -6.40 4.86 7.60
C GLU A 8 -7.48 3.76 7.61
N ARG A 9 -8.73 4.13 7.92
CA ARG A 9 -9.88 3.21 7.96
C ARG A 9 -10.64 3.11 6.63
N ASP A 10 -10.17 3.79 5.58
CA ASP A 10 -10.88 3.95 4.31
C ASP A 10 -12.31 4.52 4.50
N ASP A 11 -12.49 5.36 5.52
CA ASP A 11 -13.77 5.99 5.85
C ASP A 11 -13.88 7.36 5.19
N LYS A 12 -14.40 7.35 3.96
CA LYS A 12 -14.62 8.56 3.18
C LYS A 12 -15.64 9.51 3.78
N LEU A 13 -16.60 9.02 4.58
CA LEU A 13 -17.66 9.84 5.17
C LEU A 13 -17.10 10.71 6.30
N ALA A 14 -16.11 10.19 7.04
CA ALA A 14 -15.41 10.93 8.09
C ALA A 14 -14.15 11.67 7.61
N LEU A 15 -13.75 11.51 6.35
CA LEU A 15 -12.49 12.04 5.80
C LEU A 15 -12.42 13.57 5.78
N PHE A 16 -13.54 14.25 5.60
CA PHE A 16 -13.59 15.70 5.41
C PHE A 16 -13.89 16.42 6.72
N SER A 17 -12.83 16.81 7.45
CA SER A 17 -12.94 17.31 8.83
C SER A 17 -13.09 18.82 8.98
N CYS A 18 -12.86 19.61 7.92
CA CYS A 18 -12.86 21.07 8.00
C CYS A 18 -14.12 21.71 7.35
N PRO A 19 -15.02 22.33 8.15
CA PRO A 19 -16.23 22.99 7.63
C PRO A 19 -15.95 24.13 6.66
N ARG A 20 -14.85 24.87 6.88
CA ARG A 20 -14.46 25.99 6.01
C ARG A 20 -14.05 25.52 4.61
N THR A 21 -13.43 24.34 4.53
CA THR A 21 -12.95 23.78 3.26
C THR A 21 -14.03 22.96 2.56
N PHE A 22 -14.90 22.26 3.32
CA PHE A 22 -15.93 21.39 2.78
C PHE A 22 -17.34 21.79 3.25
N PRO A 23 -17.82 23.01 2.94
CA PRO A 23 -19.07 23.53 3.48
C PRO A 23 -20.29 22.70 3.07
N LYS A 24 -20.29 22.10 1.86
CA LYS A 24 -21.39 21.25 1.40
C LYS A 24 -21.49 19.96 2.22
N VAL A 25 -20.38 19.23 2.39
CA VAL A 25 -20.31 18.01 3.20
C VAL A 25 -20.80 18.29 4.61
N HIS A 26 -20.27 19.34 5.26
CA HIS A 26 -20.67 19.70 6.60
C HIS A 26 -22.12 20.20 6.70
N GLY A 27 -22.67 20.82 5.65
CA GLY A 27 -24.09 21.17 5.57
C GLY A 27 -24.99 19.94 5.61
N VAL A 28 -24.61 18.87 4.91
CA VAL A 28 -25.36 17.60 4.93
C VAL A 28 -25.18 16.89 6.27
N MET A 29 -23.96 16.87 6.83
CA MET A 29 -23.72 16.32 8.18
C MET A 29 -24.57 17.02 9.25
N ALA A 30 -24.70 18.35 9.17
CA ALA A 30 -25.56 19.12 10.07
C ALA A 30 -27.04 18.73 9.90
N LYS A 31 -27.49 18.50 8.67
CA LYS A 31 -28.86 18.01 8.39
C LYS A 31 -29.09 16.62 8.96
N ILE A 32 -28.14 15.70 8.82
CA ILE A 32 -28.19 14.35 9.42
C ILE A 32 -28.27 14.45 10.94
N ALA A 33 -27.45 15.30 11.56
CA ALA A 33 -27.47 15.52 13.00
C ALA A 33 -28.82 16.07 13.47
N SER A 34 -29.40 17.02 12.74
CA SER A 34 -30.74 17.55 13.02
C SER A 34 -31.83 16.46 12.92
N ILE A 35 -31.81 15.61 11.89
CA ILE A 35 -32.80 14.52 11.75
C ILE A 35 -32.68 13.50 12.88
N ARG A 36 -31.44 13.20 13.32
CA ARG A 36 -31.20 12.31 14.47
C ARG A 36 -31.73 12.91 15.77
N GLN A 37 -31.57 14.22 15.96
CA GLN A 37 -32.14 14.91 17.11
C GLN A 37 -33.68 14.86 17.06
N ASP A 38 -34.30 15.16 15.92
CA ASP A 38 -35.75 15.05 15.74
C ASP A 38 -36.28 13.65 16.07
N LEU A 39 -35.54 12.59 15.68
CA LEU A 39 -35.90 11.21 16.01
C LEU A 39 -35.84 10.95 17.52
N ALA A 40 -34.80 11.43 18.20
CA ALA A 40 -34.65 11.31 19.64
C ALA A 40 -35.78 12.05 20.39
N ASP A 41 -36.17 13.23 19.91
CA ASP A 41 -37.24 14.05 20.49
C ASP A 41 -38.63 13.39 20.39
N LEU A 42 -38.81 12.39 19.50
CA LEU A 42 -40.04 11.60 19.40
C LEU A 42 -40.16 10.50 20.47
N LEU A 43 -39.05 10.04 21.07
CA LEU A 43 -39.06 8.92 22.03
C LEU A 43 -39.99 9.13 23.24
N PRO A 44 -40.06 10.32 23.88
CA PRO A 44 -40.97 10.55 25.01
C PRO A 44 -42.45 10.43 24.63
N ALA A 45 -42.81 10.86 23.41
CA ALA A 45 -44.17 10.73 22.89
C ALA A 45 -44.52 9.26 22.65
N LEU A 46 -43.61 8.48 22.04
CA LEU A 46 -43.80 7.04 21.81
C LEU A 46 -43.91 6.27 23.13
N GLN A 47 -43.12 6.64 24.14
CA GLN A 47 -43.19 6.04 25.48
C GLN A 47 -44.55 6.31 26.14
N SER A 48 -45.09 7.51 25.94
CA SER A 48 -46.43 7.89 26.41
C SER A 48 -47.53 7.13 25.66
N GLU A 49 -47.41 6.94 24.34
CA GLU A 49 -48.34 6.13 23.53
C GLU A 49 -48.42 4.68 24.01
N LEU A 50 -47.29 4.09 24.39
CA LEU A 50 -47.23 2.73 24.93
C LEU A 50 -47.66 2.65 26.41
N ALA A 51 -47.97 3.78 27.05
CA ALA A 51 -48.28 3.89 28.48
C ALA A 51 -47.19 3.33 29.42
N LEU A 52 -45.91 3.47 29.04
CA LEU A 52 -44.77 2.93 29.78
C LEU A 52 -44.26 3.92 30.84
N SER A 53 -44.32 3.53 32.12
CA SER A 53 -43.83 4.33 33.26
C SER A 53 -42.36 4.03 33.65
N GLY A 54 -41.68 3.18 32.87
CA GLY A 54 -40.34 2.66 33.16
C GLY A 54 -39.19 3.52 32.65
N PRO A 55 -38.00 2.94 32.43
CA PRO A 55 -36.85 3.65 31.87
C PRO A 55 -37.17 4.26 30.50
N PRO A 56 -36.43 5.31 30.07
CA PRO A 56 -36.64 5.94 28.79
C PRO A 56 -36.53 4.94 27.66
N LEU A 57 -37.43 5.05 26.69
CA LEU A 57 -37.41 4.22 25.49
C LEU A 57 -36.16 4.52 24.67
N GLU A 58 -35.52 3.49 24.11
CA GLU A 58 -34.35 3.63 23.23
C GLU A 58 -34.61 2.96 21.88
N TYR A 59 -34.02 3.55 20.84
CA TYR A 59 -34.02 2.94 19.52
C TYR A 59 -32.94 1.85 19.42
N VAL A 60 -33.28 0.76 18.74
CA VAL A 60 -32.37 -0.34 18.43
C VAL A 60 -32.18 -0.42 16.92
N SER A 61 -30.95 -0.68 16.49
CA SER A 61 -30.62 -0.93 15.08
C SER A 61 -30.18 -2.39 14.94
N ILE A 62 -30.83 -3.13 14.06
CA ILE A 62 -30.63 -4.56 13.88
C ILE A 62 -30.23 -4.83 12.44
N GLN A 63 -29.11 -5.53 12.27
CA GLN A 63 -28.62 -5.92 10.95
C GLN A 63 -29.71 -6.66 10.16
N ASN A 64 -29.93 -6.25 8.91
CA ASN A 64 -30.95 -6.75 7.98
C ASN A 64 -32.42 -6.55 8.40
N GLN A 65 -32.71 -5.87 9.52
CA GLN A 65 -34.08 -5.52 9.93
C GLN A 65 -34.32 -4.01 9.98
N GLY A 66 -33.26 -3.21 10.03
CA GLY A 66 -33.33 -1.74 9.92
C GLY A 66 -32.84 -1.01 11.17
N ASP A 67 -32.80 0.31 11.05
CA ASP A 67 -32.45 1.24 12.12
C ASP A 67 -33.71 1.80 12.80
N PHE A 68 -33.57 2.36 14.00
CA PHE A 68 -34.64 3.06 14.73
C PHE A 68 -35.88 2.22 15.04
N LEU A 69 -35.67 0.95 15.38
CA LEU A 69 -36.72 0.03 15.83
C LEU A 69 -36.93 0.14 17.35
N ILE A 70 -38.10 -0.25 17.83
CA ILE A 70 -38.39 -0.40 19.26
C ILE A 70 -38.53 -1.89 19.58
N GLU A 71 -37.75 -2.34 20.57
CA GLU A 71 -37.86 -3.69 21.12
C GLU A 71 -38.82 -3.69 22.32
N LEU A 72 -39.81 -4.56 22.27
CA LEU A 72 -40.75 -4.82 23.36
C LEU A 72 -40.64 -6.31 23.75
N PRO A 73 -40.87 -6.67 25.03
CA PRO A 73 -40.97 -8.07 25.45
C PRO A 73 -41.99 -8.85 24.60
N ASP A 74 -41.77 -10.15 24.41
CA ASP A 74 -42.69 -11.00 23.65
C ASP A 74 -44.05 -11.21 24.33
N ASP A 75 -44.09 -11.05 25.66
CA ASP A 75 -45.30 -11.05 26.49
C ASP A 75 -45.94 -9.66 26.66
N PHE A 76 -45.47 -8.64 25.93
CA PHE A 76 -46.04 -7.30 25.99
C PHE A 76 -47.49 -7.28 25.46
N ASP A 77 -48.37 -6.60 26.19
CA ASP A 77 -49.80 -6.50 25.89
C ASP A 77 -50.05 -5.95 24.46
N PRO A 78 -50.62 -6.77 23.55
CA PRO A 78 -50.87 -6.35 22.17
C PRO A 78 -51.83 -5.17 22.04
N ASP A 79 -52.76 -5.00 23.00
CA ASP A 79 -53.76 -3.91 22.95
C ASP A 79 -53.14 -2.54 23.25
N ARG A 80 -51.95 -2.51 23.86
CA ARG A 80 -51.18 -1.29 24.13
C ARG A 80 -50.32 -0.85 22.95
N ILE A 81 -50.17 -1.68 21.91
CA ILE A 81 -49.37 -1.35 20.73
C ILE A 81 -50.25 -0.54 19.76
N PRO A 82 -49.86 0.71 19.41
CA PRO A 82 -50.65 1.50 18.48
C PRO A 82 -50.79 0.83 17.11
N LYS A 83 -51.99 0.88 16.53
CA LYS A 83 -52.28 0.30 15.19
C LYS A 83 -51.43 0.89 14.06
N SER A 84 -50.84 2.07 14.28
CA SER A 84 -49.94 2.74 13.34
C SER A 84 -48.54 2.11 13.29
N TRP A 85 -48.20 1.24 14.25
CA TRP A 85 -46.91 0.57 14.32
C TRP A 85 -46.93 -0.72 13.50
N SER A 86 -45.82 -1.06 12.87
CA SER A 86 -45.67 -2.30 12.10
C SER A 86 -44.64 -3.22 12.74
N LYS A 87 -45.00 -4.48 12.96
CA LYS A 87 -44.07 -5.51 13.43
C LYS A 87 -43.09 -5.89 12.33
N ILE A 88 -41.80 -5.69 12.56
CA ILE A 88 -40.72 -5.97 11.59
C ILE A 88 -40.10 -7.34 11.82
N GLY A 89 -40.01 -7.79 13.07
CA GLY A 89 -39.42 -9.07 13.41
C GLY A 89 -39.58 -9.46 14.86
N SER A 90 -38.99 -10.59 15.23
CA SER A 90 -38.92 -11.08 16.60
C SER A 90 -37.63 -11.88 16.82
N ALA A 91 -37.13 -11.85 18.04
CA ALA A 91 -36.05 -12.71 18.51
C ALA A 91 -36.49 -13.40 19.82
N ARG A 92 -35.61 -14.18 20.45
CA ARG A 92 -35.94 -14.88 21.69
C ARG A 92 -36.27 -13.86 22.80
N GLY A 93 -37.53 -13.82 23.23
CA GLY A 93 -38.01 -12.96 24.31
C GLY A 93 -38.34 -11.51 23.91
N VAL A 94 -38.21 -11.13 22.62
CA VAL A 94 -38.47 -9.75 22.17
C VAL A 94 -39.13 -9.68 20.79
N CYS A 95 -40.03 -8.73 20.62
CA CYS A 95 -40.64 -8.34 19.35
C CYS A 95 -40.16 -6.94 18.94
N ARG A 96 -39.91 -6.75 17.65
CA ARG A 96 -39.40 -5.50 17.08
C ARG A 96 -40.47 -4.81 16.25
N TYR A 97 -40.66 -3.54 16.53
CA TYR A 97 -41.66 -2.71 15.85
C TYR A 97 -41.01 -1.47 15.25
N GLN A 98 -41.47 -1.10 14.07
CA GLN A 98 -41.25 0.21 13.51
C GLN A 98 -42.37 1.13 14.03
N PRO A 99 -42.04 2.21 14.75
CA PRO A 99 -43.03 3.15 15.25
C PRO A 99 -43.74 3.88 14.12
N GLY A 100 -44.87 4.52 14.47
CA GLY A 100 -45.80 5.16 13.54
C GLY A 100 -45.20 6.06 12.44
N PRO A 101 -46.04 6.58 11.54
CA PRO A 101 -45.60 7.18 10.27
C PRO A 101 -44.62 8.36 10.42
N ALA A 102 -44.66 9.10 11.54
CA ALA A 102 -43.72 10.18 11.82
C ALA A 102 -42.26 9.68 11.93
N VAL A 103 -42.01 8.57 12.61
CA VAL A 103 -40.68 7.96 12.70
C VAL A 103 -40.27 7.42 11.33
N GLY A 104 -41.17 6.70 10.65
CA GLY A 104 -40.89 6.18 9.30
C GLY A 104 -40.48 7.28 8.30
N GLN A 105 -41.14 8.44 8.32
CA GLN A 105 -40.78 9.58 7.47
C GLN A 105 -39.39 10.15 7.81
N LYS A 106 -39.05 10.25 9.09
CA LYS A 106 -37.74 10.75 9.53
C LYS A 106 -36.63 9.76 9.21
N VAL A 107 -36.87 8.45 9.34
CA VAL A 107 -35.92 7.39 8.95
C VAL A 107 -35.68 7.44 7.44
N ALA A 108 -36.72 7.53 6.61
CA ALA A 108 -36.57 7.68 5.16
C ALA A 108 -35.81 8.97 4.78
N ALA A 109 -36.09 10.08 5.46
CA ALA A 109 -35.36 11.33 5.26
C ALA A 109 -33.87 11.23 5.68
N LEU A 110 -33.58 10.44 6.72
CA LEU A 110 -32.22 10.17 7.18
C LEU A 110 -31.45 9.32 6.17
N GLU A 111 -32.07 8.27 5.61
CA GLU A 111 -31.47 7.45 4.56
C GLU A 111 -31.13 8.29 3.33
N LEU A 112 -32.07 9.11 2.84
CA LEU A 112 -31.82 10.03 1.75
C LEU A 112 -30.68 11.02 2.06
N ALA A 113 -30.61 11.53 3.29
CA ALA A 113 -29.53 12.43 3.70
C ALA A 113 -28.16 11.72 3.76
N ARG A 114 -28.12 10.44 4.15
CA ARG A 114 -26.90 9.61 4.13
C ARG A 114 -26.41 9.37 2.70
N GLU A 115 -27.31 9.05 1.77
CA GLU A 115 -26.97 8.92 0.34
C GLU A 115 -26.43 10.23 -0.22
N PHE A 116 -27.08 11.35 0.10
CA PHE A 116 -26.63 12.66 -0.34
C PHE A 116 -25.26 13.04 0.25
N LEU A 117 -24.98 12.66 1.50
CA LEU A 117 -23.66 12.84 2.10
C LEU A 117 -22.58 12.06 1.32
N ALA A 118 -22.86 10.81 0.95
CA ALA A 118 -21.93 10.01 0.16
C ALA A 118 -21.60 10.68 -1.18
N LEU A 119 -22.60 11.21 -1.88
CA LEU A 119 -22.41 11.96 -3.13
C LEU A 119 -21.55 13.22 -2.96
N GLU A 120 -21.81 14.00 -1.90
CA GLU A 120 -21.02 15.20 -1.62
C GLU A 120 -19.57 14.86 -1.21
N CYS A 121 -19.37 13.78 -0.46
CA CYS A 121 -18.04 13.25 -0.15
C CYS A 121 -17.30 12.77 -1.42
N ASP A 122 -18.01 12.13 -2.36
CA ASP A 122 -17.45 11.72 -3.64
C ASP A 122 -17.00 12.91 -4.49
N ALA A 123 -17.84 13.93 -4.58
CA ALA A 123 -17.52 15.17 -5.27
C ALA A 123 -16.32 15.89 -4.62
N ALA A 124 -16.29 15.97 -3.29
CA ALA A 124 -15.19 16.57 -2.55
C ALA A 124 -13.86 15.82 -2.77
N TRP A 125 -13.90 14.48 -2.80
CA TRP A 125 -12.73 13.66 -3.10
C TRP A 125 -12.23 13.86 -4.53
N ALA A 126 -13.13 13.86 -5.51
CA ALA A 126 -12.77 14.09 -6.90
C ALA A 126 -12.14 15.47 -7.10
N ALA A 127 -12.65 16.50 -6.42
CA ALA A 127 -12.07 17.83 -6.40
C ALA A 127 -10.67 17.83 -5.77
N PHE A 128 -10.51 17.22 -4.60
CA PHE A 128 -9.21 17.07 -3.94
C PHE A 128 -8.18 16.40 -4.86
N LEU A 129 -8.54 15.28 -5.50
CA LEU A 129 -7.65 14.59 -6.44
C LEU A 129 -7.28 15.45 -7.63
N ARG A 130 -8.23 16.20 -8.20
CA ARG A 130 -7.97 17.13 -9.31
C ARG A 130 -6.97 18.21 -8.89
N ASP A 131 -7.12 18.76 -7.69
CA ASP A 131 -6.23 19.80 -7.18
C ASP A 131 -4.85 19.24 -6.80
N PHE A 132 -4.76 17.93 -6.51
CA PHE A 132 -3.52 17.22 -6.27
C PHE A 132 -2.75 16.86 -7.55
N ARG A 133 -3.45 16.61 -8.69
CA ARG A 133 -2.85 16.16 -9.96
C ARG A 133 -1.64 16.99 -10.43
N PRO A 134 -1.62 18.33 -10.35
CA PRO A 134 -0.47 19.13 -10.79
C PRO A 134 0.85 18.79 -10.06
N TYR A 135 0.77 18.26 -8.84
CA TYR A 135 1.96 17.89 -8.06
C TYR A 135 2.55 16.53 -8.45
N LEU A 136 1.82 15.69 -9.19
CA LEU A 136 2.26 14.32 -9.52
C LEU A 136 3.59 14.29 -10.27
N ALA A 137 3.81 15.20 -11.21
CA ALA A 137 5.07 15.26 -11.96
C ALA A 137 6.26 15.60 -11.05
N ARG A 138 6.06 16.45 -10.05
CA ARG A 138 7.10 16.80 -9.07
C ARG A 138 7.37 15.63 -8.13
N ILE A 139 6.33 14.95 -7.66
CA ILE A 139 6.45 13.78 -6.80
C ILE A 139 7.21 12.67 -7.53
N ARG A 140 6.88 12.38 -8.80
CA ARG A 140 7.61 11.38 -9.60
C ARG A 140 9.09 11.69 -9.72
N ARG A 141 9.47 12.93 -10.08
CA ARG A 141 10.88 13.32 -10.13
C ARG A 141 11.60 13.17 -8.79
N LEU A 142 10.91 13.45 -7.68
CA LEU A 142 11.46 13.23 -6.35
C LEU A 142 11.67 11.73 -6.09
N THR A 143 10.69 10.89 -6.43
CA THR A 143 10.80 9.44 -6.31
C THR A 143 11.94 8.88 -7.16
N ASP A 144 12.10 9.34 -8.40
CA ASP A 144 13.18 8.92 -9.30
C ASP A 144 14.55 9.29 -8.71
N ALA A 145 14.70 10.53 -8.22
CA ALA A 145 15.93 10.99 -7.57
C ALA A 145 16.24 10.21 -6.28
N LEU A 146 15.22 9.92 -5.47
CA LEU A 146 15.39 9.10 -4.27
C LEU A 146 15.80 7.66 -4.60
N ALA A 147 15.23 7.08 -5.66
CA ALA A 147 15.60 5.75 -6.14
C ALA A 147 17.06 5.71 -6.63
N GLU A 148 17.51 6.74 -7.35
CA GLU A 148 18.91 6.85 -7.77
C GLU A 148 19.86 6.93 -6.56
N VAL A 149 19.52 7.75 -5.57
CA VAL A 149 20.29 7.85 -4.32
C VAL A 149 20.33 6.52 -3.57
N ASP A 150 19.20 5.80 -3.50
CA ASP A 150 19.13 4.50 -2.82
C ASP A 150 20.04 3.46 -3.49
N VAL A 151 20.03 3.39 -4.83
CA VAL A 151 20.92 2.50 -5.59
C VAL A 151 22.39 2.87 -5.38
N LEU A 152 22.74 4.16 -5.44
CA LEU A 152 24.11 4.63 -5.22
C LEU A 152 24.59 4.34 -3.80
N CYS A 153 23.72 4.51 -2.79
CA CYS A 153 24.00 4.12 -1.41
C CYS A 153 24.24 2.61 -1.29
N GLY A 154 23.45 1.78 -1.99
CA GLY A 154 23.66 0.33 -2.06
C GLY A 154 25.02 -0.04 -2.66
N PHE A 155 25.41 0.60 -3.77
CA PHE A 155 26.73 0.41 -4.38
C PHE A 155 27.87 0.88 -3.48
N ALA A 156 27.71 2.01 -2.80
CA ALA A 156 28.71 2.52 -1.85
C ALA A 156 28.89 1.59 -0.65
N ALA A 157 27.78 1.03 -0.11
CA ALA A 157 27.84 0.06 0.98
C ALA A 157 28.55 -1.23 0.55
N LEU A 158 28.28 -1.74 -0.65
CA LEU A 158 28.98 -2.90 -1.21
C LEU A 158 30.48 -2.61 -1.42
N SER A 159 30.80 -1.39 -1.83
CA SER A 159 32.18 -0.92 -2.06
C SER A 159 32.99 -0.67 -0.78
N ALA A 160 32.36 -0.71 0.39
CA ALA A 160 33.06 -0.58 1.69
C ALA A 160 33.83 -1.87 2.08
N SER A 161 33.57 -2.97 1.39
CA SER A 161 34.30 -4.24 1.50
C SER A 161 35.63 -4.20 0.72
N ASP A 162 36.30 -5.33 0.57
CA ASP A 162 37.54 -5.49 -0.20
C ASP A 162 37.34 -5.48 -1.74
N TYR A 163 36.30 -4.76 -2.20
CA TYR A 163 35.96 -4.65 -3.61
C TYR A 163 36.76 -3.51 -4.24
N VAL A 164 37.08 -3.62 -5.52
CA VAL A 164 37.90 -2.64 -6.23
C VAL A 164 37.09 -1.91 -7.29
N ARG A 165 37.44 -0.63 -7.49
CA ARG A 165 36.90 0.17 -8.58
C ARG A 165 37.39 -0.43 -9.92
N PRO A 166 36.50 -0.85 -10.82
CA PRO A 166 36.90 -1.37 -12.13
C PRO A 166 37.44 -0.25 -13.03
N GLU A 167 38.46 -0.56 -13.83
CA GLU A 167 38.92 0.30 -14.91
C GLU A 167 38.20 -0.09 -16.21
N VAL A 168 37.20 0.71 -16.60
CA VAL A 168 36.50 0.54 -17.87
C VAL A 168 37.17 1.40 -18.93
N VAL A 169 37.63 0.78 -20.01
CA VAL A 169 38.35 1.43 -21.12
C VAL A 169 37.56 1.35 -22.42
N GLU A 170 37.71 2.36 -23.28
CA GLU A 170 37.19 2.29 -24.65
C GLU A 170 37.95 1.22 -25.45
N THR A 171 37.27 0.56 -26.40
CA THR A 171 37.92 -0.35 -27.35
C THR A 171 38.49 0.47 -28.51
N GLY A 172 39.80 0.41 -28.73
CA GLY A 172 40.44 1.09 -29.86
C GLY A 172 39.99 0.53 -31.21
N GLU A 173 39.96 1.36 -32.25
CA GLU A 173 39.68 0.91 -33.62
C GLU A 173 40.70 -0.15 -34.06
N GLY A 174 40.23 -1.36 -34.34
CA GLY A 174 41.08 -2.50 -34.74
C GLY A 174 41.64 -3.32 -33.57
N GLU A 175 41.31 -2.97 -32.32
CA GLU A 175 41.65 -3.76 -31.13
C GLU A 175 40.50 -4.71 -30.74
N GLY A 176 40.84 -5.86 -30.16
CA GLY A 176 39.85 -6.78 -29.58
C GLY A 176 39.39 -6.31 -28.20
N ALA A 177 38.20 -6.74 -27.77
CA ALA A 177 37.71 -6.46 -26.41
C ALA A 177 38.66 -7.01 -25.34
N LEU A 178 38.93 -6.21 -24.32
CA LEU A 178 39.81 -6.54 -23.19
C LEU A 178 38.99 -6.99 -21.98
N VAL A 179 39.40 -8.08 -21.34
CA VAL A 179 38.93 -8.44 -19.99
C VAL A 179 40.12 -8.98 -19.21
N GLU A 180 40.54 -8.24 -18.18
CA GLU A 180 41.62 -8.59 -17.27
C GLU A 180 41.09 -8.62 -15.83
N ILE A 181 41.20 -9.79 -15.20
CA ILE A 181 40.75 -10.06 -13.84
C ILE A 181 41.94 -10.62 -13.06
N GLU A 182 42.31 -9.95 -11.97
CA GLU A 182 43.29 -10.43 -11.00
C GLU A 182 42.59 -10.78 -9.69
N ASP A 183 42.79 -12.01 -9.22
CA ASP A 183 42.18 -12.54 -8.00
C ASP A 183 40.67 -12.29 -7.85
N GLY A 184 39.92 -12.43 -8.95
CA GLY A 184 38.47 -12.22 -8.95
C GLY A 184 37.74 -13.33 -8.20
N ARG A 185 36.63 -12.99 -7.53
CA ARG A 185 35.79 -13.95 -6.80
C ARG A 185 34.35 -13.88 -7.32
N HIS A 186 33.60 -14.96 -7.20
CA HIS A 186 32.20 -14.99 -7.63
C HIS A 186 31.33 -14.19 -6.66
N PRO A 187 30.66 -13.10 -7.04
CA PRO A 187 30.00 -12.17 -6.11
C PRO A 187 29.02 -12.83 -5.14
N LEU A 188 28.17 -13.76 -5.63
CA LEU A 188 27.22 -14.47 -4.77
C LEU A 188 27.88 -15.46 -3.80
N LEU A 189 28.98 -16.10 -4.20
CA LEU A 189 29.70 -17.02 -3.32
C LEU A 189 30.52 -16.24 -2.30
N ASP A 190 31.07 -15.09 -2.69
CA ASP A 190 31.80 -14.17 -1.83
C ASP A 190 30.91 -13.64 -0.71
N ALA A 191 29.70 -13.20 -1.06
CA ALA A 191 28.68 -12.79 -0.09
C ALA A 191 28.28 -13.95 0.85
N ALA A 192 28.04 -15.15 0.34
CA ALA A 192 27.70 -16.32 1.17
C ALA A 192 28.87 -16.82 2.04
N ALA A 193 30.11 -16.55 1.62
CA ALA A 193 31.32 -16.85 2.38
C ALA A 193 31.57 -15.83 3.50
N ALA A 194 30.98 -14.64 3.48
CA ALA A 194 31.01 -13.74 4.64
C ALA A 194 30.35 -14.39 5.88
N ASP A 195 29.32 -15.21 5.65
CA ASP A 195 28.55 -15.90 6.71
C ASP A 195 29.07 -17.32 7.01
N SER A 196 29.98 -17.85 6.20
CA SER A 196 30.49 -19.21 6.35
C SER A 196 32.03 -19.21 6.39
N ALA A 197 32.64 -19.97 7.29
CA ALA A 197 34.11 -20.00 7.45
C ALA A 197 34.87 -20.67 6.27
N ARG A 198 34.29 -20.72 5.06
CA ARG A 198 34.89 -21.28 3.85
C ARG A 198 35.23 -20.16 2.85
N PRO A 199 36.52 -19.80 2.72
CA PRO A 199 36.92 -18.77 1.77
C PRO A 199 36.69 -19.21 0.32
N VAL A 200 36.23 -18.27 -0.53
CA VAL A 200 36.14 -18.46 -1.98
C VAL A 200 37.54 -18.35 -2.58
N VAL A 201 37.95 -19.36 -3.34
CA VAL A 201 39.24 -19.33 -4.03
C VAL A 201 39.17 -18.34 -5.20
N PRO A 202 40.02 -17.29 -5.24
CA PRO A 202 40.01 -16.31 -6.32
C PRO A 202 40.60 -16.89 -7.62
N ASN A 203 40.14 -16.35 -8.75
CA ASN A 203 40.55 -16.77 -10.10
C ASN A 203 40.93 -15.57 -10.97
N ALA A 204 41.91 -15.77 -11.84
CA ALA A 204 42.31 -14.79 -12.85
C ALA A 204 41.71 -15.10 -14.23
N ALA A 205 41.52 -14.06 -15.04
CA ALA A 205 41.12 -14.18 -16.44
C ALA A 205 41.83 -13.10 -17.27
N ARG A 206 42.27 -13.45 -18.47
CA ARG A 206 42.89 -12.51 -19.42
C ARG A 206 42.41 -12.83 -20.83
N LEU A 207 41.61 -11.94 -21.40
CA LEU A 207 41.12 -11.93 -22.77
C LEU A 207 41.46 -10.57 -23.40
N GLY A 208 41.77 -10.54 -24.70
CA GLY A 208 42.25 -9.37 -25.43
C GLY A 208 43.74 -9.04 -25.19
N SER A 209 44.27 -9.35 -24.00
CA SER A 209 45.68 -9.14 -23.66
C SER A 209 46.60 -10.02 -24.52
N ARG A 210 47.60 -9.42 -25.19
CA ARG A 210 48.61 -10.11 -26.02
C ARG A 210 48.02 -10.97 -27.16
N GLY A 211 46.83 -10.60 -27.67
CA GLY A 211 46.20 -11.28 -28.81
C GLY A 211 45.40 -12.54 -28.45
N VAL A 212 45.12 -12.80 -27.17
CA VAL A 212 44.29 -13.93 -26.75
C VAL A 212 42.80 -13.58 -26.89
N SER A 213 42.11 -14.11 -27.90
CA SER A 213 40.68 -13.84 -28.13
C SER A 213 39.73 -14.89 -27.54
N ALA A 214 40.23 -16.05 -27.10
CA ALA A 214 39.42 -17.12 -26.56
C ALA A 214 40.15 -17.92 -25.46
N LEU A 215 39.38 -18.40 -24.48
CA LEU A 215 39.84 -19.30 -23.43
C LEU A 215 39.12 -20.65 -23.56
N VAL A 216 39.88 -21.73 -23.69
CA VAL A 216 39.34 -23.10 -23.70
C VAL A 216 39.47 -23.68 -22.28
N VAL A 217 38.34 -23.81 -21.58
CA VAL A 217 38.30 -24.29 -20.19
C VAL A 217 37.89 -25.77 -20.15
N SER A 218 38.80 -26.64 -19.68
CA SER A 218 38.59 -28.09 -19.60
C SER A 218 38.76 -28.64 -18.17
N GLY A 219 38.41 -29.90 -17.94
CA GLY A 219 38.54 -30.57 -16.63
C GLY A 219 37.25 -31.22 -16.11
N PRO A 220 37.27 -31.88 -14.93
CA PRO A 220 36.13 -32.63 -14.39
C PRO A 220 34.94 -31.74 -14.02
N ASN A 221 33.72 -32.26 -14.08
CA ASN A 221 32.47 -31.49 -13.91
C ASN A 221 32.33 -30.76 -12.56
N MET A 222 32.96 -31.27 -11.51
CA MET A 222 32.93 -30.65 -10.17
C MET A 222 34.07 -29.64 -9.92
N GLY A 223 34.91 -29.36 -10.93
CA GLY A 223 36.07 -28.46 -10.80
C GLY A 223 35.75 -26.96 -10.80
N GLY A 224 34.49 -26.55 -10.63
CA GLY A 224 34.12 -25.12 -10.59
C GLY A 224 34.13 -24.39 -11.93
N LYS A 225 34.30 -25.09 -13.07
CA LYS A 225 34.40 -24.47 -14.41
C LYS A 225 33.21 -23.55 -14.75
N THR A 226 31.99 -24.00 -14.49
CA THR A 226 30.78 -23.18 -14.73
C THR A 226 30.73 -21.97 -13.80
N VAL A 227 31.20 -22.11 -12.55
CA VAL A 227 31.29 -21.00 -11.59
C VAL A 227 32.29 -19.97 -12.07
N TYR A 228 33.44 -20.40 -12.58
CA TYR A 228 34.46 -19.51 -13.15
C TYR A 228 33.94 -18.69 -14.35
N ILE A 229 33.25 -19.34 -15.29
CA ILE A 229 32.69 -18.64 -16.47
C ILE A 229 31.64 -17.62 -16.03
N LYS A 230 30.71 -18.02 -15.14
CA LYS A 230 29.70 -17.11 -14.59
C LYS A 230 30.30 -15.97 -13.78
N GLN A 231 31.35 -16.24 -13.02
CA GLN A 231 32.09 -15.20 -12.31
C GLN A 231 32.61 -14.14 -13.28
N CYS A 232 33.31 -14.53 -14.36
CA CYS A 232 33.84 -13.57 -15.32
C CYS A 232 32.73 -12.69 -15.93
N ALA A 233 31.61 -13.31 -16.31
CA ALA A 233 30.44 -12.60 -16.83
C ALA A 233 29.82 -11.64 -15.81
N LEU A 234 29.64 -12.08 -14.56
CA LEU A 234 29.08 -11.25 -13.50
C LEU A 234 29.97 -10.06 -13.14
N LEU A 235 31.29 -10.24 -13.08
CA LEU A 235 32.22 -9.14 -12.82
C LEU A 235 32.18 -8.09 -13.94
N CYS A 236 32.09 -8.52 -15.19
CA CYS A 236 31.89 -7.59 -16.32
C CYS A 236 30.56 -6.83 -16.20
N LEU A 237 29.46 -7.52 -15.86
CA LEU A 237 28.16 -6.89 -15.67
C LEU A 237 28.20 -5.85 -14.55
N MET A 238 28.76 -6.20 -13.40
CA MET A 238 28.89 -5.29 -12.25
C MET A 238 29.70 -4.04 -12.61
N ALA A 239 30.79 -4.19 -13.37
CA ALA A 239 31.59 -3.06 -13.82
C ALA A 239 30.78 -2.12 -14.73
N HIS A 240 29.98 -2.65 -15.66
CA HIS A 240 29.13 -1.85 -16.55
C HIS A 240 27.92 -1.22 -15.84
N LEU A 241 27.50 -1.76 -14.69
CA LEU A 241 26.53 -1.11 -13.80
C LEU A 241 27.14 0.07 -13.02
N GLY A 242 28.47 0.26 -13.05
CA GLY A 242 29.16 1.29 -12.28
C GLY A 242 29.43 0.91 -10.83
N CYS A 243 29.38 -0.39 -10.51
CA CYS A 243 29.64 -0.92 -9.17
C CYS A 243 31.08 -1.41 -9.04
N PHE A 244 31.62 -1.39 -7.81
CA PHE A 244 32.90 -2.02 -7.50
C PHE A 244 32.76 -3.55 -7.59
N VAL A 245 33.85 -4.25 -7.84
CA VAL A 245 33.86 -5.70 -8.11
C VAL A 245 34.76 -6.46 -7.12
N PRO A 246 34.42 -7.70 -6.72
CA PRO A 246 35.24 -8.52 -5.83
C PRO A 246 36.45 -9.09 -6.58
N ALA A 247 37.52 -8.32 -6.66
CA ALA A 247 38.78 -8.68 -7.29
C ALA A 247 39.92 -7.88 -6.66
N ARG A 248 41.17 -8.28 -6.90
CA ARG A 248 42.34 -7.45 -6.55
C ARG A 248 42.58 -6.35 -7.57
N SER A 249 42.35 -6.65 -8.85
CA SER A 249 42.31 -5.66 -9.93
C SER A 249 41.36 -6.14 -11.03
N PHE A 250 40.67 -5.19 -11.67
CA PHE A 250 39.74 -5.49 -12.74
C PHE A 250 39.81 -4.40 -13.79
N ARG A 251 39.98 -4.81 -15.05
CA ARG A 251 40.01 -3.92 -16.20
C ARG A 251 39.24 -4.56 -17.34
N CYS A 252 38.31 -3.83 -17.93
CA CYS A 252 37.58 -4.33 -19.09
C CYS A 252 37.33 -3.24 -20.13
N SER A 253 37.21 -3.64 -21.38
CA SER A 253 36.62 -2.78 -22.40
C SER A 253 35.12 -2.59 -22.16
N VAL A 254 34.55 -1.55 -22.76
CA VAL A 254 33.08 -1.46 -22.94
C VAL A 254 32.64 -2.66 -23.79
N LEU A 255 31.72 -3.46 -23.27
CA LEU A 255 31.16 -4.62 -23.93
C LEU A 255 29.77 -4.28 -24.49
N ASP A 256 29.49 -4.74 -25.70
CA ASP A 256 28.18 -4.62 -26.35
C ASP A 256 27.15 -5.61 -25.77
N GLY A 257 27.61 -6.77 -25.32
CA GLY A 257 26.77 -7.79 -24.71
C GLY A 257 27.55 -8.89 -24.00
N ILE A 258 26.84 -9.62 -23.13
CA ILE A 258 27.36 -10.80 -22.44
C ILE A 258 26.45 -11.98 -22.79
N TYR A 259 27.03 -13.04 -23.34
CA TYR A 259 26.32 -14.26 -23.75
C TYR A 259 26.89 -15.43 -22.96
N VAL A 260 26.03 -16.09 -22.15
CA VAL A 260 26.40 -17.21 -21.24
C VAL A 260 25.61 -18.46 -21.58
#